data_AF-A0A958E9C1-F1
#
_entry.id   AF-A0A958E9C1-F1
#
_cell.length_a   1.000
_cell.length_b   1.000
_cell.length_c   1.000
_cell.angle_alpha   90.00
_cell.angle_beta   90.00
_cell.angle_gamma   90.00
#
_symmetry.space_group_name_H-M   'P 1'
#
loop_
_entity.id
_entity.type
_entity.pdbx_description
1 polymer ?
#
loop_
_entity_poly.entity_id
_entity_poly.type
_entity_poly.pdbx_seq_one_letter_code
_entity_poly.pdbx_strand_id
1 'polypeptide(L)'
;YRIEELPAPVLGRDEGLAYQYEWKENAGKVTINRQFIRRQTVFEVKQYKDLRGFLDRIVDADQGQMVIARGTSGAGNSPAEGSTPGN
;
A
#
# COMPACT_ATOMS: atom_id res chain seq x y z
N TYR A 1 8.51 0.72 -13.72
CA TYR A 1 7.66 1.36 -12.70
C TYR A 1 8.50 1.56 -11.46
N ARG A 2 8.32 2.67 -10.74
CA ARG A 2 8.92 2.90 -9.42
C ARG A 2 7.80 2.84 -8.39
N ILE A 3 8.02 2.14 -7.27
CA ILE A 3 7.09 2.14 -6.14
C ILE A 3 7.25 3.49 -5.44
N GLU A 4 6.17 4.27 -5.36
CA GLU A 4 6.16 5.57 -4.69
C GLU A 4 5.65 5.41 -3.26
N GLU A 5 4.65 4.56 -3.06
CA GLU A 5 4.05 4.34 -1.76
C GLU A 5 3.75 2.87 -1.53
N LEU A 6 4.13 2.41 -0.34
CA LEU A 6 3.72 1.13 0.21
C LEU A 6 2.83 1.38 1.43
N PRO A 7 1.82 0.53 1.61
CA PRO A 7 0.90 0.62 2.73
C PRO A 7 1.66 0.44 4.05
N ALA A 8 1.30 1.25 5.04
CA ALA A 8 1.99 1.25 6.32
C ALA A 8 1.85 -0.11 7.02
N PRO A 9 2.95 -0.69 7.53
CA PRO A 9 2.87 -1.88 8.36
C PRO A 9 2.09 -1.59 9.63
N VAL A 10 1.21 -2.52 10.01
CA VAL A 10 0.39 -2.40 11.22
C VAL A 10 0.39 -3.73 11.94
N LEU A 11 0.50 -3.68 13.27
CA LEU A 11 0.29 -4.81 14.14
C LEU A 11 -0.61 -4.36 15.27
N GLY A 12 -1.67 -5.12 15.55
CA GLY A 12 -2.45 -4.89 16.75
C GLY A 12 -3.05 -6.18 17.29
N ARG A 13 -3.31 -6.12 18.60
CA ARG A 13 -3.85 -7.22 19.39
C ARG A 13 -4.82 -6.62 20.39
N ASP A 14 -6.05 -7.06 20.29
CA ASP A 14 -7.12 -6.76 21.22
C ASP A 14 -7.65 -8.09 21.78
N GLU A 15 -8.54 -8.04 22.76
CA GLU A 15 -9.10 -9.26 23.35
C GLU A 15 -9.81 -10.09 22.28
N GLY A 16 -9.32 -11.31 22.04
CA GLY A 16 -9.88 -12.21 21.03
C GLY A 16 -9.62 -11.82 19.56
N LEU A 17 -8.90 -10.73 19.29
CA LEU A 17 -8.65 -10.19 17.94
C LEU A 17 -7.15 -9.91 17.75
N ALA A 18 -6.61 -10.25 16.59
CA ALA A 18 -5.26 -9.85 16.21
C ALA A 18 -5.17 -9.61 14.72
N TYR A 19 -4.42 -8.60 14.31
CA TYR A 19 -4.22 -8.28 12.91
C TYR A 19 -2.77 -7.87 12.68
N GLN A 20 -2.24 -8.25 11.54
CA GLN A 20 -0.90 -7.92 11.09
C GLN A 20 -0.92 -7.58 9.61
N TYR A 21 -0.19 -6.53 9.27
CA TYR A 21 0.08 -6.07 7.93
C TYR A 21 1.59 -5.90 7.78
N GLU A 22 2.18 -6.62 6.84
CA GLU A 22 3.58 -6.45 6.48
C GLU A 22 3.77 -6.54 4.96
N TRP A 23 4.84 -5.94 4.48
CA TRP A 23 5.28 -6.11 3.10
C TRP A 23 6.78 -6.38 3.06
N LYS A 24 7.22 -7.09 2.02
CA LYS A 24 8.62 -7.41 1.75
C LYS A 24 8.90 -7.23 0.28
N GLU A 25 9.99 -6.55 -0.04
CA GLU A 25 10.51 -6.45 -1.41
C GLU A 25 11.66 -7.44 -1.58
N ASN A 26 11.62 -8.25 -2.64
CA ASN A 26 12.69 -9.18 -2.99
C ASN A 26 12.80 -9.31 -4.52
N ALA A 27 13.97 -9.03 -5.07
CA ALA A 27 14.29 -9.19 -6.49
C ALA A 27 13.26 -8.57 -7.45
N GLY A 28 12.78 -7.35 -7.15
CA GLY A 28 11.79 -6.64 -7.96
C GLY A 28 10.34 -7.12 -7.79
N LYS A 29 10.09 -8.01 -6.82
CA LYS A 29 8.75 -8.43 -6.40
C LYS A 29 8.43 -7.83 -5.04
N VAL A 30 7.27 -7.17 -4.92
CA VAL A 30 6.68 -6.81 -3.64
C VAL A 30 5.68 -7.88 -3.25
N THR A 31 5.79 -8.39 -2.02
CA THR A 31 4.81 -9.29 -1.41
C THR A 31 4.16 -8.57 -0.25
N ILE A 32 2.84 -8.52 -0.25
CA ILE A 32 2.01 -7.96 0.82
C ILE A 32 1.38 -9.13 1.59
N ASN A 33 1.59 -9.19 2.90
CA ASN A 33 0.99 -10.19 3.77
C ASN A 33 -0.01 -9.50 4.71
N ARG A 34 -1.26 -9.95 4.64
CA ARG A 34 -2.35 -9.52 5.52
C ARG A 34 -2.80 -10.71 6.35
N GLN A 35 -2.77 -10.58 7.66
CA GLN A 35 -3.26 -11.62 8.57
C GLN A 35 -4.26 -11.03 9.54
N PHE A 36 -5.41 -11.69 9.64
CA PHE A 36 -6.48 -11.34 10.58
C PHE A 36 -6.88 -12.59 11.32
N ILE A 37 -6.88 -12.53 12.65
CA ILE A 37 -7.17 -13.64 13.54
C ILE A 37 -8.28 -13.19 14.47
N ARG A 38 -9.38 -13.95 14.47
CA ARG A 38 -10.47 -13.82 15.42
C ARG A 38 -10.60 -15.12 16.18
N ARG A 39 -10.29 -15.09 17.48
CA ARG A 39 -10.35 -16.25 18.38
C ARG A 39 -11.66 -16.29 19.19
N GLN A 40 -12.34 -15.15 19.27
CA GLN A 40 -13.59 -14.98 20.01
C GLN A 40 -14.76 -14.74 19.06
N THR A 41 -15.91 -15.37 19.32
CA THR A 41 -17.11 -15.24 18.49
C THR A 41 -18.16 -14.34 19.14
N VAL A 42 -18.28 -14.35 20.47
CA VAL A 42 -19.23 -13.56 21.25
C VAL A 42 -18.53 -12.36 21.85
N PHE A 43 -19.07 -11.14 21.68
CA PHE A 43 -18.48 -9.90 22.19
C PHE A 43 -19.46 -9.18 23.09
N GLU A 44 -18.96 -8.58 24.17
CA GLU A 44 -19.73 -7.63 24.98
C GLU A 44 -19.93 -6.31 24.23
N VAL A 45 -20.96 -5.55 24.59
CA VAL A 45 -21.25 -4.23 23.99
C VAL A 45 -20.02 -3.30 24.07
N LYS A 46 -19.28 -3.33 25.19
CA LYS A 46 -18.07 -2.51 25.36
C LYS A 46 -16.95 -2.85 24.37
N GLN A 47 -16.90 -4.09 23.88
CA GLN A 47 -15.89 -4.59 22.92
C GLN A 47 -16.32 -4.36 21.46
N TYR A 48 -17.54 -3.87 21.21
CA TYR A 48 -18.05 -3.67 19.86
C TYR A 48 -17.19 -2.69 19.05
N LYS A 49 -16.67 -1.64 19.69
CA LYS A 49 -15.79 -0.67 19.04
C LYS A 49 -14.53 -1.33 18.48
N ASP A 50 -13.92 -2.23 19.24
CA ASP A 50 -12.70 -2.92 18.85
C ASP A 50 -12.98 -3.95 17.75
N LEU A 51 -14.08 -4.70 17.86
CA LEU A 51 -14.55 -5.59 16.80
C LEU A 51 -14.83 -4.82 15.50
N ARG A 52 -15.50 -3.66 15.59
CA ARG A 52 -15.80 -2.85 14.42
C ARG A 52 -14.52 -2.34 13.76
N GLY A 53 -13.58 -1.79 14.54
CA GLY A 53 -12.29 -1.35 14.01
C GLY A 53 -11.48 -2.48 13.37
N PHE A 54 -11.53 -3.69 13.95
CA PHE A 54 -10.93 -4.89 13.35
C PHE A 54 -11.56 -5.24 11.99
N LEU A 55 -12.89 -5.25 11.90
CA LEU A 55 -13.59 -5.53 10.64
C LEU A 55 -13.35 -4.45 9.59
N ASP A 56 -13.32 -3.17 9.99
CA ASP A 56 -13.01 -2.05 9.11
C ASP A 56 -11.64 -2.24 8.48
N ARG A 57 -10.61 -2.65 9.24
CA ARG A 57 -9.26 -2.95 8.69
C ARG A 57 -9.22 -4.14 7.72
N ILE A 58 -10.14 -5.09 7.84
CA ILE A 58 -10.23 -6.22 6.89
C ILE A 58 -10.71 -5.71 5.53
N VAL A 59 -11.76 -4.90 5.54
CA VAL A 59 -12.41 -4.41 4.31
C VAL A 59 -11.76 -3.16 3.73
N ASP A 60 -10.96 -2.45 4.54
CA ASP A 60 -10.21 -1.28 4.12
C ASP A 60 -9.28 -1.64 2.95
N ALA A 61 -9.65 -1.13 1.77
CA ALA A 61 -8.96 -1.37 0.53
C ALA A 61 -7.62 -0.62 0.48
N ASP A 62 -7.48 0.48 1.22
CA ASP A 62 -6.29 1.34 1.19
C ASP A 62 -5.12 0.65 1.88
N GLN A 63 -5.40 -0.16 2.91
CA GLN A 63 -4.41 -1.04 3.53
C GLN A 63 -3.81 -2.03 2.54
N GLY A 64 -4.42 -2.31 1.38
CA GLY A 64 -3.89 -3.23 0.36
C GLY A 64 -3.26 -2.56 -0.87
N GLN A 65 -3.31 -1.23 -0.96
CA GLN A 65 -2.94 -0.52 -2.19
C GLN A 65 -1.44 -0.26 -2.27
N MET A 66 -0.87 -0.41 -3.47
CA MET A 66 0.49 -0.03 -3.81
C MET A 66 0.43 1.04 -4.90
N VAL A 67 1.09 2.17 -4.68
CA VAL A 67 1.13 3.27 -5.65
C VAL A 67 2.41 3.17 -6.46
N ILE A 68 2.27 3.10 -7.79
CA ILE A 68 3.39 3.01 -8.73
C ILE A 68 3.42 4.21 -9.66
N ALA A 69 4.59 4.81 -9.83
CA ALA A 69 4.84 5.79 -10.88
C ALA A 69 5.33 5.08 -12.15
N ARG A 70 4.74 5.45 -13.30
CA ARG A 70 5.31 5.15 -14.61
C ARG A 70 6.21 6.32 -14.97
N GLY A 71 7.53 6.10 -14.96
CA GLY A 71 8.47 7.11 -15.44
C GLY A 71 8.11 7.45 -16.89
N THR A 72 7.66 8.67 -17.15
CA THR A 72 7.74 9.24 -18.49
C THR A 72 9.22 9.42 -18.76
N SER A 73 9.81 8.47 -19.49
CA SER A 73 11.12 8.66 -20.10
C SER A 73 11.06 9.99 -20.85
N GLY A 74 11.76 11.00 -20.35
CA GLY A 74 12.05 12.21 -21.10
C GLY A 74 12.93 11.83 -22.27
N ALA A 75 12.33 11.36 -23.36
CA ALA A 75 12.95 11.36 -24.67
C ALA A 75 12.83 12.80 -25.19
N GLY A 76 13.99 13.44 -25.32
CA GLY A 76 14.14 14.88 -25.46
C GLY A 76 13.33 15.49 -26.59
N ASN A 77 12.65 16.59 -26.26
CA ASN A 77 12.38 17.63 -27.22
C ASN A 77 13.70 18.42 -27.36
N SER A 78 14.61 17.95 -28.21
CA SER A 78 15.64 18.83 -28.75
C SER A 78 14.93 19.71 -29.79
N PRO A 79 14.79 21.03 -29.59
CA PRO A 79 14.51 21.88 -30.73
C PRO A 79 15.74 21.82 -31.63
N ALA A 80 15.62 21.08 -32.72
CA ALA A 80 16.45 21.27 -33.89
C ALA A 80 15.97 22.57 -34.54
N GLU A 81 16.63 23.69 -34.25
CA GLU A 81 16.50 24.90 -35.07
C GLU A 81 17.79 25.72 -34.96
N GLY A 82 18.63 25.56 -35.97
CA GLY A 82 19.91 26.23 -36.09
C GLY A 82 20.54 25.98 -37.45
N SER A 83 19.75 26.09 -38.52
CA SER A 83 20.24 26.03 -39.90
C SER A 83 19.83 27.32 -40.62
N THR A 84 20.76 28.28 -40.75
CA THR A 84 20.84 29.15 -41.93
C THR A 84 22.30 29.65 -42.10
N PRO A 85 22.86 29.68 -43.33
CA PRO A 85 24.28 29.93 -43.59
C PRO A 85 24.61 31.43 -43.69
N GLY A 86 25.83 31.81 -43.30
CA GLY A 86 26.37 33.16 -43.53
C GLY A 86 26.98 33.29 -44.92
N ASN A 87 26.66 34.40 -45.58
CA ASN A 87 27.28 34.92 -46.81
C ASN A 87 28.79 35.18 -46.63
#